data_AF-A0A9D6RZG2-F1
#
_entry.id   AF-A0A9D6RZG2-F1
#
_cell.length_a   1.000
_cell.length_b   1.000
_cell.length_c   1.000
_cell.angle_alpha   90.00
_cell.angle_beta   90.00
_cell.angle_gamma   90.00
#
_symmetry.space_group_name_H-M   'P 1'
#
loop_
_entity.id
_entity.type
_entity.pdbx_description
1 polymer ?
#
loop_
_entity_poly.entity_id
_entity_poly.type
_entity_poly.pdbx_seq_one_letter_code
_entity_poly.pdbx_strand_id
1 'polypeptide(L)'
;MKKMVLMILATPFFFAPTLVSAQSFEFPVELQRTLKNSRGTLIITPEQIEYKATEPKDSKDSRTWRYVDIRQIKVAAPTILEIATYEDAKRLLGRDRVFTFRLLEGEVTPEISALLMEKATRPVVTSVMPATEGEPVFEIPVKHLHTLGGCEGVLRIYPDRVTYESTTKPSDSRYWRYADIQSFGWPTRFRFEITTYENKTGGPTRTFNFELKEDFPALAYDYLWLRTNPSGFYPYDERVPPPEGPLMPSRRPVVQ
;
A
#
# COMPACT_ATOMS: atom_id res chain seq x y z
N MET A 1 32.57 -55.65 42.66
CA MET A 1 32.47 -54.79 41.45
C MET A 1 31.19 -53.97 41.56
N LYS A 2 31.30 -52.66 41.82
CA LYS A 2 30.16 -51.74 41.99
C LYS A 2 29.51 -51.46 40.64
N LYS A 3 28.21 -51.71 40.47
CA LYS A 3 27.43 -51.23 39.32
C LYS A 3 26.80 -49.89 39.69
N MET A 4 27.24 -48.83 39.03
CA MET A 4 26.76 -47.46 39.22
C MET A 4 25.51 -47.25 38.36
N VAL A 5 24.43 -46.83 38.99
CA VAL A 5 23.15 -46.46 38.37
C VAL A 5 23.31 -45.08 37.74
N LEU A 6 22.97 -44.93 36.46
CA LEU A 6 22.87 -43.64 35.78
C LEU A 6 21.37 -43.33 35.59
N MET A 7 20.82 -42.45 36.44
CA MET A 7 19.50 -41.86 36.25
C MET A 7 19.63 -40.72 35.23
N ILE A 8 18.95 -40.85 34.09
CA ILE A 8 18.78 -39.76 33.12
C ILE A 8 17.56 -38.96 33.56
N LEU A 9 17.80 -37.74 34.06
CA LEU A 9 16.75 -36.77 34.37
C LEU A 9 16.33 -36.10 33.06
N ALA A 10 15.13 -36.41 32.57
CA ALA A 10 14.56 -35.75 31.40
C ALA A 10 13.96 -34.40 31.82
N THR A 11 14.64 -33.31 31.47
CA THR A 11 14.17 -31.94 31.69
C THR A 11 13.13 -31.60 30.62
N PRO A 12 11.88 -31.26 30.97
CA PRO A 12 10.90 -30.82 29.99
C PRO A 12 11.27 -29.41 29.48
N PHE A 13 11.49 -29.30 28.17
CA PHE A 13 11.60 -28.02 27.47
C PHE A 13 10.23 -27.35 27.47
N PHE A 14 10.02 -26.37 28.34
CA PHE A 14 8.88 -25.48 28.28
C PHE A 14 9.10 -24.49 27.13
N PHE A 15 8.37 -24.66 26.03
CA PHE A 15 8.17 -23.60 25.05
C PHE A 15 7.33 -22.49 25.71
N ALA A 16 7.98 -21.42 26.15
CA ALA A 16 7.28 -20.20 26.50
C ALA A 16 6.74 -19.58 25.20
N PRO A 17 5.43 -19.33 25.06
CA PRO A 17 4.92 -18.58 23.93
C PRO A 17 5.52 -17.17 24.00
N THR A 18 6.27 -16.80 22.97
CA THR A 18 6.68 -15.41 22.77
C THR A 18 5.40 -14.59 22.61
N LEU A 19 5.10 -13.75 23.61
CA LEU A 19 4.12 -12.69 23.46
C LEU A 19 4.66 -11.77 22.35
N VAL A 20 4.11 -11.93 21.14
CA VAL A 20 4.27 -10.92 20.10
C VAL A 20 3.67 -9.65 20.68
N SER A 21 4.51 -8.65 20.96
CA SER A 21 4.04 -7.32 21.29
C SER A 21 3.29 -6.82 20.06
N ALA A 22 1.96 -6.90 20.07
CA ALA A 22 1.14 -6.33 19.01
C ALA A 22 1.38 -4.82 19.03
N GLN A 23 2.05 -4.33 17.99
CA GLN A 23 2.35 -2.90 17.83
C GLN A 23 1.03 -2.13 17.73
N SER A 24 0.68 -1.38 18.78
CA SER A 24 -0.55 -0.58 18.83
C SER A 24 -0.20 0.90 18.75
N PHE A 25 -0.85 1.60 17.83
CA PHE A 25 -0.75 3.06 17.70
C PHE A 25 -2.07 3.70 18.06
N GLU A 26 -2.06 4.60 19.04
CA GLU A 26 -3.26 5.28 19.53
C GLU A 26 -3.16 6.78 19.27
N PHE A 27 -4.22 7.34 18.69
CA PHE A 27 -4.31 8.75 18.37
C PHE A 27 -5.60 9.36 18.90
N PRO A 28 -5.55 10.50 19.61
CA PRO A 28 -6.74 11.31 19.76
C PRO A 28 -7.10 11.90 18.39
N VAL A 29 -8.34 11.70 17.96
CA VAL A 29 -8.81 12.12 16.63
C VAL A 29 -10.15 12.84 16.69
N GLU A 30 -10.41 13.58 15.63
CA GLU A 30 -11.71 14.11 15.27
C GLU A 30 -12.22 13.43 13.99
N LEU A 31 -13.31 12.67 14.12
CA LEU A 31 -14.04 12.10 12.99
C LEU A 31 -14.91 13.21 12.36
N GLN A 32 -14.64 13.51 11.10
CA GLN A 32 -15.38 14.52 10.37
C GLN A 32 -16.78 14.04 10.01
N ARG A 33 -17.78 14.88 10.27
CA ARG A 33 -19.19 14.64 9.89
C ARG A 33 -19.75 15.83 9.13
N THR A 34 -20.89 15.63 8.48
CA THR A 34 -21.59 16.69 7.73
C THR A 34 -22.12 17.85 8.60
N LEU A 35 -22.35 17.64 9.90
CA LEU A 35 -22.86 18.68 10.81
C LEU A 35 -21.89 19.00 11.94
N LYS A 36 -21.63 18.02 12.80
CA LYS A 36 -20.75 18.19 13.96
C LYS A 36 -19.83 16.99 14.07
N ASN A 37 -18.54 17.28 14.06
CA ASN A 37 -17.51 16.28 14.19
C ASN A 37 -17.58 15.57 15.55
N SER A 38 -17.05 14.36 15.60
CA SER A 38 -17.01 13.53 16.79
C SER A 38 -15.58 13.34 17.26
N ARG A 39 -15.32 13.57 18.55
CA ARG A 39 -14.01 13.30 19.15
C ARG A 39 -13.95 11.87 19.65
N GLY A 40 -12.76 11.28 19.53
CA GLY A 40 -12.52 9.91 19.97
C GLY A 40 -11.06 9.53 19.90
N THR A 41 -10.80 8.25 20.09
CA THR A 41 -9.47 7.65 19.94
C THR A 41 -9.50 6.71 18.74
N LEU A 42 -8.53 6.85 17.83
CA LEU A 42 -8.25 5.91 16.76
C LEU A 42 -7.11 5.00 17.19
N ILE A 43 -7.30 3.69 17.09
CA ILE A 43 -6.36 2.65 17.49
C ILE A 43 -6.05 1.84 16.24
N ILE A 44 -4.78 1.77 15.85
CA ILE A 44 -4.28 1.00 14.71
C ILE A 44 -3.41 -0.12 15.24
N THR A 45 -3.77 -1.35 14.91
CA THR A 45 -3.07 -2.59 15.31
C THR A 45 -2.82 -3.45 14.07
N PRO A 46 -1.95 -4.47 14.12
CA PRO A 46 -1.71 -5.34 12.97
C PRO A 46 -2.94 -6.16 12.55
N GLU A 47 -3.94 -6.30 13.41
CA GLU A 47 -5.15 -7.07 13.14
C GLU A 47 -6.32 -6.21 12.65
N GLN A 48 -6.42 -4.98 13.15
CA GLN A 48 -7.59 -4.13 12.95
C GLN A 48 -7.33 -2.64 13.18
N ILE A 49 -8.27 -1.81 12.70
CA ILE A 49 -8.38 -0.40 13.04
C ILE A 49 -9.68 -0.19 13.83
N GLU A 50 -9.60 0.51 14.95
CA GLU A 50 -10.73 0.78 15.83
C GLU A 50 -10.86 2.28 16.10
N TYR A 51 -12.09 2.80 16.06
CA TYR A 51 -12.43 4.14 16.52
C TYR A 51 -13.37 4.05 17.73
N LYS A 52 -13.02 4.72 18.82
CA LYS A 52 -13.83 4.85 20.03
C LYS A 52 -14.24 6.30 20.24
N ALA A 53 -15.52 6.62 20.08
CA ALA A 53 -16.04 7.94 20.39
C ALA A 53 -15.96 8.20 21.90
N THR A 54 -15.52 9.40 22.30
CA THR A 54 -15.39 9.79 23.72
C THR A 54 -16.74 10.11 24.34
N GLU A 55 -17.63 10.74 23.58
CA GLU A 55 -18.91 11.25 24.07
C GLU A 55 -20.01 10.18 23.96
N PRO A 56 -20.84 9.93 25.00
CA PRO A 56 -21.90 8.92 24.94
C PRO A 56 -22.91 9.14 23.81
N LYS A 57 -23.24 10.40 23.49
CA LYS A 57 -24.12 10.77 22.38
C LYS A 57 -23.57 10.37 21.00
N ASP A 58 -22.26 10.19 20.91
CA ASP A 58 -21.52 9.84 19.70
C ASP A 58 -21.09 8.36 19.69
N SER A 59 -21.41 7.58 20.73
CA SER A 59 -21.09 6.15 20.86
C SER A 59 -21.49 5.30 19.64
N LYS A 60 -22.57 5.69 18.96
CA LYS A 60 -23.04 5.06 17.71
C LYS A 60 -22.06 5.16 16.54
N ASP A 61 -21.02 5.97 16.66
CA ASP A 61 -19.97 6.11 15.67
C ASP A 61 -18.73 5.27 15.97
N SER A 62 -18.63 4.69 17.18
CA SER A 62 -17.55 3.76 17.50
C SER A 62 -17.61 2.55 16.57
N ARG A 63 -16.48 2.17 16.00
CA ARG A 63 -16.40 1.13 14.97
C ARG A 63 -15.10 0.37 15.10
N THR A 64 -15.13 -0.88 14.65
CA THR A 64 -13.95 -1.74 14.53
C THR A 64 -13.96 -2.34 13.13
N TRP A 65 -12.84 -2.22 12.43
CA TRP A 65 -12.68 -2.74 11.08
C TRP A 65 -11.47 -3.67 11.05
N ARG A 66 -11.66 -4.92 10.64
CA ARG A 66 -10.53 -5.72 10.18
C ARG A 66 -10.11 -5.21 8.81
N TYR A 67 -8.85 -5.39 8.44
CA TYR A 67 -8.34 -4.90 7.16
C TYR A 67 -9.11 -5.44 5.94
N VAL A 68 -9.64 -6.66 6.01
CA VAL A 68 -10.47 -7.27 4.96
C VAL A 68 -11.83 -6.57 4.77
N ASP A 69 -12.33 -5.91 5.82
CA ASP A 69 -13.60 -5.18 5.80
C ASP A 69 -13.40 -3.72 5.33
N ILE A 70 -12.15 -3.30 5.11
CA ILE A 70 -11.77 -1.99 4.58
C ILE A 70 -11.53 -2.09 3.09
N ARG A 71 -12.21 -1.24 2.32
CA ARG A 71 -12.01 -1.17 0.88
C ARG A 71 -10.78 -0.35 0.50
N GLN A 72 -10.53 0.76 1.21
CA GLN A 72 -9.37 1.59 0.94
C GLN A 72 -8.95 2.36 2.19
N ILE A 73 -7.64 2.40 2.41
CA ILE A 73 -7.02 3.26 3.41
C ILE A 73 -6.28 4.36 2.66
N LYS A 74 -6.50 5.60 3.07
CA LYS A 74 -5.82 6.76 2.50
C LYS A 74 -5.25 7.65 3.59
N VAL A 75 -3.92 7.78 3.62
CA VAL A 75 -3.22 8.80 4.40
C VAL A 75 -3.17 10.05 3.52
N ALA A 76 -4.12 10.96 3.71
CA ALA A 76 -4.25 12.16 2.88
C ALA A 76 -3.24 13.26 3.26
N ALA A 77 -2.82 13.26 4.53
CA ALA A 77 -1.77 14.07 5.11
C ALA A 77 -1.20 13.34 6.35
N PRO A 78 -0.05 13.73 6.91
CA PRO A 78 0.45 13.14 8.16
C PRO A 78 -0.58 13.15 9.30
N THR A 79 -1.50 14.10 9.30
CA THR A 79 -2.56 14.22 10.32
C THR A 79 -3.95 13.84 9.83
N ILE A 80 -4.11 13.31 8.61
CA ILE A 80 -5.42 12.99 8.04
C ILE A 80 -5.43 11.57 7.48
N LEU A 81 -6.24 10.71 8.10
CA LEU A 81 -6.49 9.33 7.67
C LEU A 81 -7.94 9.18 7.21
N GLU A 82 -8.13 8.59 6.03
CA GLU A 82 -9.42 8.25 5.45
C GLU A 82 -9.57 6.74 5.36
N ILE A 83 -10.69 6.20 5.83
CA ILE A 83 -11.05 4.78 5.74
C ILE A 83 -12.34 4.68 4.93
N ALA A 84 -12.24 4.09 3.74
CA ALA A 84 -13.40 3.71 2.94
C ALA A 84 -13.74 2.25 3.20
N THR A 85 -15.00 1.98 3.55
CA THR A 85 -15.50 0.64 3.90
C THR A 85 -16.46 0.13 2.84
N TYR A 86 -16.70 -1.18 2.80
CA TYR A 86 -17.73 -1.78 1.94
C TYR A 86 -19.17 -1.49 2.42
N GLU A 87 -19.36 -0.69 3.49
CA GLU A 87 -20.70 -0.28 3.93
C GLU A 87 -21.34 0.66 2.90
N ASP A 88 -22.50 0.28 2.39
CA ASP A 88 -23.31 1.16 1.54
C ASP A 88 -23.90 2.32 2.34
N ALA A 89 -23.51 3.54 2.01
CA ALA A 89 -24.19 4.71 2.52
C ALA A 89 -25.52 4.90 1.76
N LYS A 90 -26.62 4.37 2.31
CA LYS A 90 -27.98 4.50 1.75
C LYS A 90 -28.36 5.94 1.36
N ARG A 91 -27.83 6.95 2.08
CA ARG A 91 -28.07 8.39 1.83
C ARG A 91 -27.18 9.00 0.73
N LEU A 92 -26.15 8.29 0.28
CA LEU A 92 -25.22 8.73 -0.79
C LEU A 92 -25.39 7.90 -2.06
N LEU A 93 -26.62 7.46 -2.37
CA LEU A 93 -26.94 6.66 -3.56
C LEU A 93 -26.14 5.34 -3.63
N GLY A 94 -25.89 4.69 -2.50
CA GLY A 94 -25.15 3.42 -2.45
C GLY A 94 -23.63 3.56 -2.62
N ARG A 95 -23.08 4.78 -2.46
CA ARG A 95 -21.63 4.95 -2.39
C ARG A 95 -21.09 4.42 -1.07
N ASP A 96 -19.88 3.88 -1.12
CA ASP A 96 -19.12 3.45 0.04
C ASP A 96 -19.01 4.55 1.10
N ARG A 97 -19.13 4.14 2.36
CA ARG A 97 -18.96 5.03 3.49
C ARG A 97 -17.49 5.31 3.74
N VAL A 98 -17.13 6.58 3.68
CA VAL A 98 -15.79 7.11 4.00
C VAL A 98 -15.81 7.76 5.37
N PHE A 99 -14.87 7.37 6.22
CA PHE A 99 -14.61 7.97 7.53
C PHE A 99 -13.32 8.77 7.44
N THR A 100 -13.38 10.06 7.70
CA THR A 100 -12.21 10.96 7.67
C THR A 100 -11.84 11.34 9.09
N PHE A 101 -10.66 10.93 9.52
CA PHE A 101 -10.09 11.22 10.83
C PHE A 101 -9.01 12.29 10.71
N ARG A 102 -9.12 13.32 11.54
CA ARG A 102 -8.05 14.29 11.78
C ARG A 102 -7.37 13.94 13.10
N LEU A 103 -6.08 13.63 13.07
CA LEU A 103 -5.27 13.43 14.26
C LEU A 103 -5.11 14.78 14.97
N LEU A 104 -5.41 14.80 16.27
CA LEU A 104 -5.29 15.98 17.12
C LEU A 104 -3.90 16.07 17.75
N GLU A 105 -3.26 14.91 17.97
CA GLU A 105 -1.90 14.78 18.46
C GLU A 105 -1.20 13.65 17.69
N GLY A 106 0.10 13.79 17.48
CA GLY A 106 0.90 12.87 16.67
C GLY A 106 0.63 12.97 15.17
N GLU A 107 1.28 12.10 14.42
CA GLU A 107 1.15 11.98 12.98
C GLU A 107 1.33 10.53 12.53
N VAL A 108 0.79 10.22 11.36
CA VAL A 108 1.06 8.98 10.65
C VAL A 108 2.52 9.02 10.22
N THR A 109 3.34 8.17 10.83
CA THR A 109 4.76 8.02 10.55
C THR A 109 4.99 7.05 9.38
N PRO A 110 6.22 6.98 8.83
CA PRO A 110 6.59 5.95 7.86
C PRO A 110 6.36 4.52 8.37
N GLU A 111 6.57 4.27 9.66
CA GLU A 111 6.35 2.97 10.30
C GLU A 111 4.86 2.57 10.28
N ILE A 112 3.97 3.51 10.61
CA ILE A 112 2.51 3.27 10.53
C ILE A 112 2.10 3.06 9.08
N SER A 113 2.67 3.82 8.16
CA SER A 113 2.41 3.65 6.72
C SER A 113 2.82 2.27 6.24
N ALA A 114 3.97 1.76 6.69
CA ALA A 114 4.42 0.39 6.40
C ALA A 114 3.45 -0.66 6.96
N LEU A 115 3.02 -0.52 8.22
CA LEU A 115 2.02 -1.42 8.83
C LEU A 115 0.72 -1.44 8.01
N LEU A 116 0.19 -0.26 7.66
CA LEU A 116 -1.03 -0.15 6.87
C LEU A 116 -0.87 -0.80 5.49
N MET A 117 0.27 -0.62 4.83
CA MET A 117 0.56 -1.24 3.54
C MET A 117 0.69 -2.75 3.62
N GLU A 118 1.33 -3.26 4.67
CA GLU A 118 1.49 -4.69 4.89
C GLU A 118 0.13 -5.37 5.09
N LYS A 119 -0.74 -4.78 5.92
CA LYS A 119 -2.00 -5.41 6.33
C LYS A 119 -3.18 -5.11 5.40
N ALA A 120 -3.16 -4.01 4.67
CA ALA A 120 -4.25 -3.66 3.77
C ALA A 120 -4.35 -4.65 2.59
N THR A 121 -5.56 -5.15 2.37
CA THR A 121 -5.89 -6.02 1.24
C THR A 121 -5.88 -5.27 -0.10
N ARG A 122 -6.08 -3.95 -0.07
CA ARG A 122 -6.08 -3.07 -1.24
C ARG A 122 -4.94 -2.05 -1.16
N PRO A 123 -4.56 -1.43 -2.30
CA PRO A 123 -3.49 -0.43 -2.31
C PRO A 123 -3.80 0.72 -1.34
N VAL A 124 -2.85 1.01 -0.45
CA VAL A 124 -2.92 2.17 0.46
C VAL A 124 -2.51 3.42 -0.32
N VAL A 125 -3.34 4.45 -0.26
CA VAL A 125 -3.01 5.75 -0.86
C VAL A 125 -2.34 6.59 0.20
N THR A 126 -1.02 6.77 0.14
CA THR A 126 -0.32 7.51 1.18
C THR A 126 0.37 8.76 0.68
N SER A 127 0.28 9.85 1.44
CA SER A 127 1.17 11.01 1.35
C SER A 127 2.45 10.84 2.17
N VAL A 128 2.47 9.89 3.12
CA VAL A 128 3.62 9.57 3.97
C VAL A 128 4.17 8.22 3.50
N MET A 129 5.32 8.24 2.83
CA MET A 129 5.92 7.00 2.34
C MET A 129 6.51 6.19 3.50
N PRO A 130 6.42 4.86 3.46
CA PRO A 130 7.21 4.03 4.37
C PRO A 130 8.71 4.30 4.14
N ALA A 131 9.52 3.95 5.13
CA ALA A 131 10.97 4.00 4.97
C ALA A 131 11.34 3.13 3.75
N THR A 132 12.02 3.75 2.79
CA THR A 132 12.43 3.08 1.54
C THR A 132 13.82 2.53 1.76
N GLU A 133 13.93 1.21 1.89
CA GLU A 133 15.21 0.52 2.00
C GLU A 133 15.63 -0.04 0.63
N GLY A 134 16.94 -0.02 0.37
CA GLY A 134 17.51 -0.52 -0.88
C GLY A 134 17.51 0.50 -2.01
N GLU A 135 18.35 0.24 -3.00
CA GLU A 135 18.49 1.08 -4.19
C GLU A 135 17.45 0.68 -5.25
N PRO A 136 16.87 1.66 -5.99
CA PRO A 136 16.04 1.36 -7.13
C PRO A 136 16.87 0.69 -8.24
N VAL A 137 16.27 -0.29 -8.90
CA VAL A 137 16.85 -0.92 -10.11
C VAL A 137 16.76 0.04 -11.29
N PHE A 138 15.67 0.81 -11.36
CA PHE A 138 15.49 1.86 -12.37
C PHE A 138 14.93 3.11 -11.72
N GLU A 139 15.47 4.25 -12.11
CA GLU A 139 14.92 5.57 -11.83
C GLU A 139 14.57 6.25 -13.15
N ILE A 140 13.33 6.71 -13.27
CA ILE A 140 12.82 7.28 -14.51
C ILE A 140 12.22 8.66 -14.17
N PRO A 141 12.81 9.76 -14.64
CA PRO A 141 12.29 11.10 -14.39
C PRO A 141 11.01 11.31 -15.22
N VAL A 142 9.93 11.70 -14.55
CA VAL A 142 8.59 11.80 -15.15
C VAL A 142 7.83 13.04 -14.70
N LYS A 143 6.78 13.37 -15.45
CA LYS A 143 5.71 14.25 -15.02
C LYS A 143 4.41 13.45 -14.95
N HIS A 144 3.81 13.38 -13.78
CA HIS A 144 2.49 12.79 -13.60
C HIS A 144 1.42 13.78 -14.05
N LEU A 145 0.64 13.39 -15.06
CA LEU A 145 -0.43 14.18 -15.65
C LEU A 145 -1.72 14.01 -14.84
N HIS A 146 -2.35 15.13 -14.49
CA HIS A 146 -3.67 15.16 -13.84
C HIS A 146 -4.73 15.57 -14.86
N THR A 147 -6.00 15.65 -14.42
CA THR A 147 -7.08 16.21 -15.25
C THR A 147 -6.76 17.64 -15.71
N LEU A 148 -6.12 18.43 -14.84
CA LEU A 148 -5.64 19.77 -15.12
C LEU A 148 -4.22 19.90 -14.55
N GLY A 149 -3.25 20.16 -15.43
CA GLY A 149 -1.84 20.26 -15.04
C GLY A 149 -1.19 18.92 -14.72
N GLY A 150 -0.19 18.95 -13.86
CA GLY A 150 0.55 17.77 -13.42
C GLY A 150 1.61 18.12 -12.40
N CYS A 151 2.30 17.11 -11.88
CA CYS A 151 3.39 17.26 -10.93
C CYS A 151 4.64 16.52 -11.42
N GLU A 152 5.81 17.10 -11.16
CA GLU A 152 7.08 16.47 -11.53
C GLU A 152 7.51 15.50 -10.44
N GLY A 153 8.28 14.49 -10.84
CA GLY A 153 8.81 13.49 -9.92
C GLY A 153 9.67 12.44 -10.59
N VAL A 154 9.94 11.38 -9.85
CA VAL A 154 10.71 10.22 -10.31
C VAL A 154 9.86 8.96 -10.07
N LEU A 155 9.74 8.13 -11.10
CA LEU A 155 9.24 6.78 -10.98
C LEU A 155 10.41 5.86 -10.67
N ARG A 156 10.38 5.20 -9.52
CA ARG A 156 11.42 4.27 -9.07
C ARG A 156 10.88 2.86 -9.06
N ILE A 157 11.65 1.94 -9.62
CA ILE A 157 11.32 0.52 -9.70
C ILE A 157 12.31 -0.24 -8.82
N TYR A 158 11.80 -0.91 -7.81
CA TYR A 158 12.56 -1.70 -6.84
C TYR A 158 12.34 -3.20 -7.08
N PRO A 159 13.04 -4.10 -6.37
CA PRO A 159 12.78 -5.54 -6.43
C PRO A 159 11.34 -5.97 -6.08
N ASP A 160 10.72 -5.26 -5.14
CA ASP A 160 9.46 -5.61 -4.46
C ASP A 160 8.30 -4.63 -4.73
N ARG A 161 8.59 -3.45 -5.31
CA ARG A 161 7.64 -2.34 -5.43
C ARG A 161 7.95 -1.38 -6.57
N VAL A 162 7.00 -0.49 -6.83
CA VAL A 162 7.16 0.71 -7.64
C VAL A 162 6.75 1.92 -6.80
N THR A 163 7.56 2.98 -6.79
CA THR A 163 7.19 4.26 -6.18
C THR A 163 7.16 5.36 -7.22
N TYR A 164 6.23 6.28 -7.08
CA TYR A 164 6.30 7.58 -7.73
C TYR A 164 6.49 8.62 -6.64
N GLU A 165 7.57 9.38 -6.70
CA GLU A 165 7.84 10.44 -5.73
C GLU A 165 7.78 11.79 -6.42
N SER A 166 6.78 12.59 -6.04
CA SER A 166 6.63 13.93 -6.58
C SER A 166 7.52 14.92 -5.82
N THR A 167 8.32 15.66 -6.57
CA THR A 167 9.16 16.74 -6.04
C THR A 167 8.38 18.04 -5.85
N THR A 168 7.34 18.26 -6.67
CA THR A 168 6.53 19.49 -6.62
C THR A 168 5.28 19.36 -5.76
N LYS A 169 4.79 18.12 -5.53
CA LYS A 169 3.56 17.86 -4.78
C LYS A 169 3.63 16.53 -4.02
N PRO A 170 4.28 16.49 -2.84
CA PRO A 170 4.52 15.24 -2.09
C PRO A 170 3.26 14.41 -1.76
N SER A 171 2.09 15.03 -1.63
CA SER A 171 0.80 14.32 -1.44
C SER A 171 0.39 13.45 -2.63
N ASP A 172 0.96 13.71 -3.80
CA ASP A 172 0.67 12.98 -5.04
C ASP A 172 1.67 11.84 -5.29
N SER A 173 2.67 11.69 -4.42
CA SER A 173 3.55 10.52 -4.41
C SER A 173 2.74 9.24 -4.16
N ARG A 174 3.21 8.12 -4.68
CA ARG A 174 2.53 6.82 -4.59
C ARG A 174 3.53 5.71 -4.35
N TYR A 175 3.03 4.68 -3.69
CA TYR A 175 3.73 3.43 -3.44
C TYR A 175 2.80 2.31 -3.90
N TRP A 176 3.33 1.39 -4.70
CA TRP A 176 2.59 0.23 -5.17
C TRP A 176 3.44 -1.03 -4.98
N ARG A 177 2.90 -2.02 -4.27
CA ARG A 177 3.37 -3.40 -4.41
C ARG A 177 3.03 -3.87 -5.82
N TYR A 178 3.71 -4.89 -6.33
CA TYR A 178 3.33 -5.45 -7.64
C TYR A 178 1.89 -5.97 -7.67
N ALA A 179 1.39 -6.52 -6.55
CA ALA A 179 0.01 -6.94 -6.39
C ALA A 179 -1.02 -5.79 -6.43
N ASP A 180 -0.58 -4.54 -6.19
CA ASP A 180 -1.42 -3.35 -6.23
C ASP A 180 -1.61 -2.81 -7.67
N ILE A 181 -0.76 -3.26 -8.61
CA ILE A 181 -0.78 -2.87 -10.01
C ILE A 181 -1.67 -3.84 -10.79
N GLN A 182 -2.72 -3.31 -11.40
CA GLN A 182 -3.62 -4.08 -12.27
C GLN A 182 -2.99 -4.30 -13.65
N SER A 183 -2.43 -3.24 -14.21
CA SER A 183 -1.80 -3.26 -15.53
C SER A 183 -0.90 -2.04 -15.69
N PHE A 184 0.01 -2.10 -16.65
CA PHE A 184 0.76 -0.92 -17.09
C PHE A 184 0.90 -0.93 -18.60
N GLY A 185 1.16 0.24 -19.18
CA GLY A 185 1.23 0.43 -20.62
C GLY A 185 2.29 1.46 -21.00
N TRP A 186 2.84 1.29 -22.19
CA TRP A 186 3.74 2.25 -22.82
C TRP A 186 3.14 2.69 -24.16
N PRO A 187 2.04 3.47 -24.13
CA PRO A 187 1.25 3.80 -25.34
C PRO A 187 2.03 4.59 -26.39
N THR A 188 2.97 5.43 -25.98
CA THR A 188 3.85 6.17 -26.90
C THR A 188 5.26 6.24 -26.30
N ARG A 189 6.27 6.56 -27.12
CA ARG A 189 7.68 6.64 -26.70
C ARG A 189 7.90 7.40 -25.39
N PHE A 190 7.15 8.48 -25.15
CA PHE A 190 7.30 9.34 -23.97
C PHE A 190 6.09 9.30 -23.03
N ARG A 191 5.26 8.24 -23.09
CA ARG A 191 4.10 8.12 -22.22
C ARG A 191 4.02 6.75 -21.59
N PHE A 192 4.04 6.70 -20.27
CA PHE A 192 3.89 5.48 -19.49
C PHE A 192 2.65 5.56 -18.61
N GLU A 193 1.94 4.45 -18.45
CA GLU A 193 0.69 4.40 -17.69
C GLU A 193 0.74 3.26 -16.69
N ILE A 194 0.30 3.51 -15.46
CA ILE A 194 0.10 2.50 -14.42
C ILE A 194 -1.36 2.54 -14.01
N THR A 195 -2.07 1.43 -14.15
CA THR A 195 -3.43 1.25 -13.65
C THR A 195 -3.39 0.41 -12.38
N THR A 196 -4.04 0.89 -11.32
CA THR A 196 -4.04 0.24 -10.00
C THR A 196 -5.45 0.03 -9.49
N TYR A 197 -5.57 -0.79 -8.43
CA TYR A 197 -6.83 -0.99 -7.70
C TYR A 197 -7.18 0.15 -6.73
N GLU A 198 -6.54 1.32 -6.88
CA GLU A 198 -6.92 2.53 -6.16
C GLU A 198 -8.29 3.01 -6.67
N ASN A 199 -9.26 3.20 -5.77
CA ASN A 199 -10.57 3.73 -6.16
C ASN A 199 -10.45 5.17 -6.70
N LYS A 200 -11.21 5.46 -7.75
CA LYS A 200 -11.43 6.82 -8.27
C LYS A 200 -12.94 7.07 -8.38
N THR A 201 -13.35 8.33 -8.32
CA THR A 201 -14.73 8.69 -8.70
C THR A 201 -15.06 8.12 -10.08
N GLY A 202 -16.04 7.22 -10.14
CA GLY A 202 -16.50 6.58 -11.37
C GLY A 202 -15.91 5.19 -11.68
N GLY A 203 -15.06 4.61 -10.81
CA GLY A 203 -14.57 3.25 -11.02
C GLY A 203 -13.71 2.67 -9.88
N PRO A 204 -13.55 1.34 -9.83
CA PRO A 204 -12.76 0.68 -8.79
C PRO A 204 -11.24 0.76 -9.02
N THR A 205 -10.81 1.40 -10.11
CA THR A 205 -9.41 1.48 -10.54
C THR A 205 -9.04 2.90 -10.90
N ARG A 206 -7.74 3.20 -10.80
CA ARG A 206 -7.18 4.50 -11.15
C ARG A 206 -6.00 4.29 -12.08
N THR A 207 -6.00 5.06 -13.17
CA THR A 207 -4.85 5.11 -14.09
C THR A 207 -4.05 6.39 -13.84
N PHE A 208 -2.77 6.20 -13.59
CA PHE A 208 -1.74 7.22 -13.47
C PHE A 208 -1.05 7.36 -14.82
N ASN A 209 -1.02 8.58 -15.33
CA ASN A 209 -0.45 8.89 -16.65
C ASN A 209 0.85 9.66 -16.45
N PHE A 210 1.95 9.11 -16.95
CA PHE A 210 3.26 9.71 -16.83
C PHE A 210 3.78 10.13 -18.21
N GLU A 211 4.17 11.39 -18.31
CA GLU A 211 5.00 11.89 -19.39
C GLU A 211 6.46 11.65 -19.01
N LEU A 212 7.18 10.89 -19.82
CA LEU A 212 8.57 10.55 -19.60
C LEU A 212 9.46 11.72 -20.05
N LYS A 213 10.43 12.10 -19.22
CA LYS A 213 11.39 13.16 -19.59
C LYS A 213 12.55 12.64 -20.45
N GLU A 214 12.72 11.33 -20.49
CA GLU A 214 13.71 10.60 -21.29
C GLU A 214 13.10 9.31 -21.84
N ASP A 215 13.86 8.58 -22.66
CA ASP A 215 13.40 7.29 -23.16
C ASP A 215 13.23 6.29 -22.02
N PHE A 216 12.13 5.53 -22.04
CA PHE A 216 11.92 4.46 -21.06
C PHE A 216 13.02 3.39 -21.24
N PRO A 217 13.77 3.02 -20.18
CA PRO A 217 14.77 1.98 -20.29
C PRO A 217 14.12 0.68 -20.75
N ALA A 218 14.61 0.07 -21.84
CA ALA A 218 13.99 -1.12 -22.43
C ALA A 218 13.85 -2.26 -21.40
N LEU A 219 14.88 -2.48 -20.59
CA LEU A 219 14.88 -3.51 -19.55
C LEU A 219 13.89 -3.22 -18.41
N ALA A 220 13.51 -1.96 -18.16
CA ALA A 220 12.57 -1.61 -17.11
C ALA A 220 11.16 -2.16 -17.41
N TYR A 221 10.75 -2.18 -18.68
CA TYR A 221 9.43 -2.66 -19.06
C TYR A 221 9.31 -4.16 -18.79
N ASP A 222 10.30 -4.92 -19.26
CA ASP A 222 10.34 -6.36 -19.06
C ASP A 222 10.48 -6.73 -17.58
N TYR A 223 11.27 -5.96 -16.84
CA TYR A 223 11.43 -6.13 -15.40
C TYR A 223 10.12 -5.97 -14.65
N LEU A 224 9.30 -4.97 -15.01
CA LEU A 224 7.96 -4.80 -14.46
C LEU A 224 7.03 -5.94 -14.88
N TRP A 225 7.09 -6.35 -16.15
CA TRP A 225 6.20 -7.37 -16.70
C TRP A 225 6.28 -8.68 -15.95
N LEU A 226 7.51 -9.14 -15.68
CA LEU A 226 7.78 -10.38 -14.94
C LEU A 226 7.22 -10.35 -13.52
N ARG A 227 7.14 -9.17 -12.91
CA ARG A 227 6.75 -8.99 -11.50
C ARG A 227 5.26 -8.76 -11.31
N THR A 228 4.59 -8.11 -12.27
CA THR A 228 3.12 -7.95 -12.24
C THR A 228 2.38 -9.14 -12.83
N ASN A 229 3.02 -9.91 -13.71
CA ASN A 229 2.43 -11.10 -14.35
C ASN A 229 3.22 -12.37 -14.02
N PRO A 230 3.34 -12.75 -12.73
CA PRO A 230 4.00 -13.99 -12.37
C PRO A 230 3.24 -15.15 -13.00
N SER A 231 3.95 -15.99 -13.76
CA SER A 231 3.38 -17.17 -14.40
C SER A 231 4.22 -18.39 -14.02
N GLY A 232 3.66 -19.60 -14.09
CA GLY A 232 4.44 -20.82 -13.81
C GLY A 232 5.66 -21.01 -14.73
N PHE A 233 5.69 -20.32 -15.87
CA PHE A 233 6.83 -20.29 -16.80
C PHE A 233 7.89 -19.23 -16.46
N TYR A 234 7.53 -18.26 -15.62
CA TYR A 234 8.39 -17.22 -15.07
C TYR A 234 8.08 -17.05 -13.58
N PRO A 235 8.48 -18.02 -12.73
CA PRO A 235 8.28 -17.89 -11.30
C PRO A 235 9.07 -16.67 -10.81
N TYR A 236 8.36 -15.71 -10.21
CA TYR A 236 9.01 -14.61 -9.51
C TYR A 236 9.75 -15.17 -8.29
N ASP A 237 11.08 -15.12 -8.33
CA ASP A 237 11.94 -15.31 -7.15
C ASP A 237 12.60 -13.95 -6.88
N GLU A 238 12.38 -13.41 -5.67
CA GLU A 238 12.92 -12.13 -5.21
C GLU A 238 14.45 -12.04 -5.32
N ARG A 239 15.13 -13.18 -5.43
CA ARG A 239 16.59 -13.30 -5.58
C ARG A 239 17.09 -13.23 -7.03
N VAL A 240 16.19 -13.17 -8.02
CA VAL A 240 16.59 -13.14 -9.44
C VAL A 240 16.91 -11.70 -9.84
N PRO A 241 18.19 -11.39 -10.17
CA PRO A 241 18.58 -10.07 -10.64
C PRO A 241 17.89 -9.72 -11.95
N PRO A 242 17.84 -8.43 -12.33
CA PRO A 242 17.36 -8.03 -13.65
C PRO A 242 18.06 -8.86 -14.73
N PRO A 243 17.37 -9.33 -15.78
CA PRO A 243 18.02 -10.09 -16.83
C PRO A 243 19.17 -9.25 -17.43
N GLU A 244 20.39 -9.76 -17.32
CA GLU A 244 21.57 -9.19 -17.97
C GLU A 244 21.49 -9.53 -19.46
N GLY A 245 20.93 -8.62 -20.26
CA GLY A 245 20.95 -8.71 -21.72
C GLY A 245 19.60 -8.47 -22.39
N PRO A 246 19.58 -8.34 -23.73
CA PRO A 246 18.34 -8.16 -24.47
C PRO A 246 17.47 -9.40 -24.30
N LEU A 247 16.27 -9.21 -23.73
CA LEU A 247 15.27 -10.26 -23.76
C LEU A 247 14.93 -10.53 -25.23
N MET A 248 15.07 -11.81 -25.61
CA MET A 248 14.79 -12.29 -26.95
C MET A 248 13.41 -11.78 -27.41
N PRO A 249 13.26 -11.31 -28.65
CA PRO A 249 11.97 -10.83 -29.13
C PRO A 249 10.94 -11.97 -29.02
N SER A 250 9.91 -11.71 -28.21
CA SER A 250 8.73 -12.55 -28.09
C SER A 250 8.21 -12.86 -29.50
N ARG A 251 8.39 -14.11 -29.94
CA ARG A 251 7.74 -14.62 -31.14
C ARG A 251 6.25 -14.66 -30.85
N ARG A 252 5.53 -13.63 -31.30
CA ARG A 252 4.08 -13.70 -31.40
C ARG A 252 3.72 -14.96 -32.21
N PRO A 253 2.82 -15.84 -31.75
CA PRO A 253 2.33 -16.91 -32.58
C PRO A 253 1.58 -16.30 -33.77
N VAL A 254 2.04 -16.62 -34.98
CA VAL A 254 1.30 -16.36 -36.21
C VAL A 254 0.11 -17.32 -36.18
N VAL A 255 -1.09 -16.77 -36.02
CA VAL A 255 -2.32 -17.52 -36.26
C VAL A 255 -2.44 -17.68 -37.77
N GLN A 256 -2.54 -18.95 -38.21
CA GLN A 256 -2.72 -19.35 -39.61
C GLN A 256 -4.07 -18.90 -40.17
#